data_AF-G4Z1E2-F1
#
_entry.id   AF-G4Z1E2-F1
#
_cell.length_a   1.000
_cell.length_b   1.000
_cell.length_c   1.000
_cell.angle_alpha   90.00
_cell.angle_beta   90.00
_cell.angle_gamma   90.00
#
_symmetry.space_group_name_H-M   'P 1'
#
loop_
_entity.id
_entity.type
_entity.pdbx_description
1 polymer ?
#
loop_
_entity_poly.entity_id
_entity_poly.type
_entity_poly.pdbx_seq_one_letter_code
_entity_poly.pdbx_strand_id
1 'polypeptide(L)' 'MFPALKADAHVAPVLQLCLASLVTHADFLRQGLLPKHALLSSYIFRDSNVMARLSSMLITGCSTWMRPTGIPPHTK' A
#
# COMPACT_ATOMS: atom_id res chain seq x y z
N MET A 1 5.14 -11.02 -0.60
CA MET A 1 5.89 -9.90 0.01
C MET A 1 5.81 -10.09 1.52
N PHE A 2 6.94 -10.15 2.22
CA PHE A 2 7.09 -10.42 3.66
C PHE A 2 6.70 -11.82 4.20
N PRO A 3 7.15 -12.92 3.58
CA PRO A 3 6.87 -14.27 4.10
C PRO A 3 7.42 -14.51 5.50
N ALA A 4 8.57 -13.90 5.86
CA ALA A 4 9.17 -14.04 7.19
C ALA A 4 8.37 -13.32 8.29
N LEU A 5 7.72 -12.20 7.97
CA LEU A 5 6.95 -11.40 8.94
C LEU A 5 5.49 -11.85 9.04
N LYS A 6 5.00 -12.64 8.07
CA LYS A 6 3.63 -13.20 8.10
C LYS A 6 3.40 -14.15 9.29
N ALA A 7 4.47 -14.78 9.79
CA ALA A 7 4.37 -15.71 10.91
C ALA A 7 4.06 -15.01 12.24
N ASP A 8 4.29 -13.71 12.34
CA ASP A 8 3.99 -12.91 13.52
C ASP A 8 2.58 -12.31 13.42
N ALA A 9 1.69 -12.81 14.29
CA ALA A 9 0.30 -12.37 14.34
C ALA A 9 0.14 -10.88 14.69
N HIS A 10 1.07 -10.30 15.45
CA HIS A 10 1.02 -8.89 15.83
C HIS A 10 1.37 -7.96 14.68
N VAL A 11 2.18 -8.44 13.72
CA VAL A 11 2.65 -7.67 12.58
C VAL A 11 1.70 -7.80 11.38
N ALA A 12 0.84 -8.82 11.35
CA ALA A 12 -0.10 -9.06 10.26
C ALA A 12 -1.00 -7.85 9.91
N PRO A 13 -1.59 -7.11 10.86
CA PRO A 13 -2.40 -5.92 10.55
C PRO A 13 -1.57 -4.80 9.92
N VAL A 14 -0.32 -4.62 10.38
CA VAL A 14 0.60 -3.62 9.82
C VAL A 14 0.95 -3.97 8.37
N LEU A 15 1.21 -5.25 8.09
CA LEU A 15 1.49 -5.71 6.73
C LEU A 15 0.29 -5.52 5.80
N GLN A 16 -0.93 -5.71 6.29
CA GLN A 16 -2.15 -5.42 5.54
C GLN A 16 -2.26 -3.93 5.19
N LEU A 17 -1.97 -3.04 6.15
CA LEU A 17 -1.94 -1.60 5.89
C LEU A 17 -0.84 -1.23 4.89
N CYS A 18 0.37 -1.78 5.02
CA CYS A 18 1.44 -1.55 4.06
C CYS A 18 1.04 -2.01 2.64
N LEU A 19 0.40 -3.18 2.53
CA LEU A 19 -0.08 -3.69 1.25
C LEU A 19 -1.17 -2.78 0.67
N ALA A 20 -2.13 -2.36 1.49
CA ALA A 20 -3.18 -1.43 1.10
C ALA A 20 -2.58 -0.11 0.60
N SER A 21 -1.64 0.49 1.35
CA SER A 21 -0.95 1.73 0.94
C SER A 21 -0.24 1.59 -0.41
N LEU A 22 0.44 0.46 -0.65
CA LEU A 22 1.11 0.22 -1.94
C LEU A 22 0.15 0.15 -3.11
N VAL A 23 -1.02 -0.46 -2.90
CA VAL A 23 -2.07 -0.57 -3.92
C VAL A 23 -2.73 0.79 -4.15
N THR A 24 -3.09 1.52 -3.08
CA THR A 24 -3.67 2.87 -3.16
C THR A 24 -2.79 3.84 -3.93
N HIS A 25 -1.47 3.76 -3.76
CA HIS A 25 -0.51 4.66 -4.38
C HIS A 25 0.23 4.03 -5.57
N ALA A 26 -0.29 2.94 -6.14
CA ALA A 26 0.40 2.19 -7.20
C ALA A 26 0.73 3.06 -8.41
N ASP A 27 -0.18 3.92 -8.85
CA ASP A 27 0.03 4.79 -10.02
C ASP A 27 1.07 5.88 -9.76
N PHE A 28 1.03 6.49 -8.57
CA PHE A 28 2.06 7.43 -8.13
C PHE A 28 3.45 6.77 -8.11
N LEU A 29 3.54 5.56 -7.58
CA LEU A 29 4.79 4.81 -7.52
C LEU A 29 5.29 4.42 -8.92
N ARG A 30 4.42 4.05 -9.85
CA ARG A 30 4.81 3.76 -11.24
C ARG A 30 5.36 4.98 -11.96
N GLN A 31 4.80 6.16 -11.71
CA GLN A 31 5.24 7.40 -12.35
C GLN A 31 6.51 7.98 -11.71
N GLY A 32 6.65 7.83 -10.39
CA GLY A 32 7.76 8.43 -9.63
C GLY A 32 9.01 7.56 -9.52
N LEU A 33 8.91 6.24 -9.67
CA LEU A 33 10.05 5.33 -9.51
C LEU A 33 10.77 5.08 -10.84
N LEU A 34 12.08 4.86 -10.75
CA LEU A 34 12.89 4.44 -11.89
C LEU A 34 12.37 3.10 -12.46
N PRO A 35 12.40 2.88 -13.79
CA PRO A 35 11.90 1.63 -14.40
C PRO A 35 12.55 0.34 -13.86
N LYS A 36 13.78 0.42 -13.35
CA LYS A 36 14.54 -0.70 -12.77
C LYS A 36 14.35 -0.86 -11.26
N HIS A 37 13.40 -0.13 -10.66
CA HIS A 37 13.19 -0.17 -9.22
C HIS A 37 12.69 -1.56 -8.79
N ALA A 38 13.28 -2.12 -7.73
CA ALA A 38 12.98 -3.48 -7.25
C ALA A 38 11.50 -3.68 -6.90
N LEU A 39 10.81 -2.63 -6.43
CA LEU A 39 9.37 -2.66 -6.16
C LEU A 39 8.54 -2.97 -7.42
N LEU A 40 8.90 -2.39 -8.56
CA LEU A 40 8.20 -2.62 -9.83
C LEU A 40 8.45 -4.03 -10.37
N SER A 41 9.56 -4.65 -9.98
CA SER A 41 9.87 -6.05 -10.28
C SER A 41 9.13 -7.05 -9.36
N SER A 42 8.47 -6.56 -8.32
CA SER A 42 7.72 -7.42 -7.39
C SER A 42 6.43 -7.96 -8.02
N TYR A 43 5.97 -9.11 -7.52
CA TYR A 43 4.78 -9.79 -8.04
C TYR A 43 3.52 -8.91 -8.07
N ILE A 44 3.35 -8.04 -7.07
CA ILE A 44 2.18 -7.15 -6.95
C ILE A 44 2.14 -6.13 -8.08
N PHE A 45 3.29 -5.59 -8.49
CA PHE A 45 3.37 -4.57 -9.53
C PHE A 45 3.45 -5.14 -10.94
N ARG A 46 3.91 -6.39 -11.08
CA ARG A 46 4.09 -7.08 -12.37
C ARG A 46 2.80 -7.71 -12.89
N ASP A 47 1.93 -8.19 -12.02
CA ASP A 47 0.69 -8.86 -12.38
C ASP A 47 -0.51 -7.90 -12.23
N SER A 48 -1.10 -7.50 -13.36
CA SER A 48 -2.23 -6.58 -13.39
C SER A 48 -3.50 -7.17 -12.78
N ASN A 49 -3.69 -8.48 -12.84
CA ASN A 49 -4.85 -9.15 -12.25
C ASN A 49 -4.76 -9.17 -10.73
N VAL A 50 -3.55 -9.43 -10.20
CA VAL A 50 -3.30 -9.35 -8.75
C VAL A 50 -3.52 -7.94 -8.24
N MET A 51 -3.03 -6.93 -8.96
CA MET A 51 -3.27 -5.53 -8.58
C MET A 51 -4.76 -5.20 -8.59
N ALA A 52 -5.49 -5.56 -9.65
CA ALA A 52 -6.93 -5.33 -9.74
C ALA A 52 -7.70 -6.02 -8.61
N ARG A 53 -7.34 -7.26 -8.28
CA ARG A 53 -7.92 -8.01 -7.16
C ARG A 53 -7.64 -7.32 -5.82
N LEU A 54 -6.40 -6.90 -5.57
CA LEU A 54 -6.05 -6.20 -4.33
C LEU A 54 -6.79 -4.86 -4.23
N SER A 55 -6.92 -4.12 -5.34
CA SER A 55 -7.72 -2.90 -5.38
C SER A 55 -9.18 -3.15 -5.05
N SER A 56 -9.76 -4.27 -5.50
CA SER A 56 -11.14 -4.63 -5.16
C SER A 56 -11.34 -4.98 -3.67
N MET A 57 -10.28 -5.41 -2.99
CA MET A 57 -10.28 -5.72 -1.56
C MET A 57 -10.01 -4.47 -0.69
N LEU A 58 -9.67 -3.34 -1.31
CA LEU A 58 -9.30 -2.12 -0.61
C LEU A 58 -10.56 -1.46 -0.04
N ILE A 59 -10.62 -1.32 1.29
CA ILE A 59 -11.70 -0.58 1.95
C ILE A 59 -11.26 0.88 2.10
N THR A 60 -11.63 1.72 1.15
CA THR A 60 -11.44 3.18 1.24
C THR A 60 -12.64 3.80 1.93
N GLY A 61 -12.73 3.63 3.25
CA GLY A 61 -13.75 4.28 4.07
C GLY A 61 -13.25 5.62 4.61
N CYS A 62 -14.07 6.67 4.53
CA CYS A 62 -13.88 7.84 5.38
C CYS A 62 -14.14 7.43 6.82
N SER A 63 -13.10 7.36 7.65
CA SER A 63 -13.29 7.27 9.09
C SER A 63 -14.12 8.47 9.53
N THR A 64 -15.29 8.23 10.15
CA THR A 64 -16.10 9.29 10.76
C THR A 64 -15.36 9.94 11.94
N TRP A 65 -14.35 9.26 12.47
CA TRP A 65 -13.57 9.71 13.61
C TRP A 65 -12.37 10.58 13.22
N MET A 66 -11.77 10.34 12.05
CA MET A 66 -10.58 11.07 11.60
C MET A 66 -10.69 11.41 10.13
N ARG A 67 -10.99 12.68 9.83
CA ARG A 67 -10.98 13.21 8.46
C ARG A 67 -9.55 13.57 8.06
N PRO A 68 -9.05 13.08 6.92
CA PRO A 68 -7.79 13.56 6.38
C PRO A 68 -7.94 15.06 6.05
N THR A 69 -7.16 15.90 6.72
CA THR A 69 -7.19 17.36 6.53
C THR A 69 -6.29 17.82 5.40
N GLY A 70 -5.35 16.98 4.94
CA GLY A 70 -4.33 17.35 3.95
C GLY A 70 -3.27 18.32 4.47
N ILE A 71 -3.35 18.71 5.75
CA ILE A 71 -2.42 19.64 6.38
C ILE A 71 -1.31 18.80 7.04
N PRO A 72 -0.03 18.97 6.65
CA PRO A 72 1.07 18.30 7.32
C PRO A 72 1.11 18.71 8.80
N PRO A 73 1.49 17.80 9.72
CA PRO A 73 1.59 18.14 11.13
C PRO A 73 2.54 19.33 11.30
N HIS A 74 2.09 20.35 12.01
CA HIS A 74 2.92 21.52 12.31
C HIS A 74 4.15 21.08 13.10
N THR A 75 5.31 21.07 12.45
CA THR A 75 6.61 20.99 13.13
C THR A 75 6.90 22.37 13.73
N LYS A 76 6.78 22.50 15.06
CA LYS A 76 7.39 23.61 15.79
C LYS A 76 8.87 23.33 16.02
#